data_AF-A0A2N9HWS4-F1
#
_entry.id   AF-A0A2N9HWS4-F1
#
_cell.length_a   1.000
_cell.length_b   1.000
_cell.length_c   1.000
_cell.angle_alpha   90.00
_cell.angle_beta   90.00
_cell.angle_gamma   90.00
#
_symmetry.space_group_name_H-M   'P 1'
#
loop_
_entity.id
_entity.type
_entity.pdbx_description
1 polymer ?
#
loop_
_entity_poly.entity_id
_entity_poly.type
_entity_poly.pdbx_seq_one_letter_code
_entity_poly.pdbx_strand_id
1 'polypeptide(L)'
;MEIDDFKDYSEICFKTFGDRVNNWITINEPFIIAVFGYELGLAAPGRCSLPGPPGPCPAGNSSTEPYIVSHNLLLAHATAVRLYKKKFQEIQGGQIGISLVGQYFEPYSASSEDKAAVERALDFNIGWYMEPLVYGDYPSSMRCLVKDRLPTFTKEEKNLVKGSFDFIGINYYTSRYAKSLPADSHAPHEYSNDYLANITAWKNGVPIGPKAAGNSYIHIYPKGLQKLLQFMKLKYQSPKIYITENGIPEKRNDNLTLKEALEDPHRINNILRHLYVIHNAMSNGVNVRGYFYWTLFDDFEWGDGYNMRYGLYYIDFKDNFKRIPKHSALWFRDFLALSCL
;
A
#
# COMPACT_ATOMS: atom_id res chain seq x y z
N MET A 1 14.56 11.06 7.09
CA MET A 1 15.23 10.83 5.79
C MET A 1 15.62 12.18 5.27
N GLU A 2 16.90 12.41 5.01
CA GLU A 2 17.34 13.61 4.31
C GLU A 2 17.08 13.44 2.82
N ILE A 3 16.48 14.45 2.19
CA ILE A 3 16.00 14.37 0.80
C ILE A 3 17.17 14.18 -0.18
N ASP A 4 18.30 14.84 0.08
CA ASP A 4 19.49 14.76 -0.77
C ASP A 4 20.20 13.41 -0.67
N ASP A 5 20.25 12.80 0.52
CA ASP A 5 20.79 11.45 0.68
C ASP A 5 20.00 10.42 -0.16
N PHE A 6 18.66 10.52 -0.14
CA PHE A 6 17.81 9.63 -0.94
C PHE A 6 17.98 9.89 -2.44
N LYS A 7 18.16 11.14 -2.85
CA LYS A 7 18.45 11.52 -4.23
C LYS A 7 19.78 10.90 -4.68
N ASP A 8 20.82 10.98 -3.87
CA ASP A 8 22.16 10.51 -4.23
C ASP A 8 22.21 8.97 -4.26
N TYR A 9 21.54 8.29 -3.32
CA TYR A 9 21.28 6.85 -3.40
C TYR A 9 20.55 6.47 -4.70
N SER A 10 19.48 7.19 -5.06
CA SER A 10 18.73 6.94 -6.28
C SER A 10 19.61 7.12 -7.53
N GLU A 11 20.47 8.15 -7.54
CA GLU A 11 21.41 8.38 -8.64
C GLU A 11 22.38 7.21 -8.83
N ILE A 12 22.91 6.65 -7.74
CA ILE A 12 23.78 5.48 -7.78
C ILE A 12 23.03 4.31 -8.43
N CYS A 13 21.79 4.04 -8.03
CA CYS A 13 20.96 2.98 -8.61
C CYS A 13 20.74 3.19 -10.12
N PHE A 14 20.37 4.41 -10.54
CA PHE A 14 20.12 4.70 -11.96
C PHE A 14 21.39 4.56 -12.80
N LYS A 15 22.54 5.03 -12.31
CA LYS A 15 23.83 4.87 -13.00
C LYS A 15 24.26 3.41 -13.11
N THR A 16 24.01 2.61 -12.07
CA THR A 16 24.55 1.25 -11.96
C THR A 16 23.70 0.21 -12.68
N PHE A 17 22.37 0.37 -12.64
CA PHE A 17 21.45 -0.67 -13.13
C PHE A 17 20.52 -0.19 -14.24
N GLY A 18 20.44 1.11 -14.51
CA GLY A 18 19.48 1.67 -15.47
C GLY A 18 19.76 1.33 -16.93
N ASP A 19 20.88 0.65 -17.23
CA ASP A 19 21.11 0.01 -18.53
C ASP A 19 20.20 -1.21 -18.77
N ARG A 20 19.69 -1.82 -17.70
CA ARG A 20 18.84 -3.02 -17.72
C ARG A 20 17.50 -2.85 -17.02
N VAL A 21 17.46 -2.03 -15.96
CA VAL A 21 16.24 -1.75 -15.20
C VAL A 21 15.49 -0.60 -15.86
N ASN A 22 14.31 -0.91 -16.40
CA ASN A 22 13.45 0.03 -17.11
C ASN A 22 12.16 0.39 -16.35
N ASN A 23 11.95 -0.13 -15.15
CA ASN A 23 10.81 0.19 -14.31
C ASN A 23 11.30 0.41 -12.87
N TRP A 24 11.15 1.63 -12.39
CA TRP A 24 11.64 2.06 -11.07
C TRP A 24 10.48 2.42 -10.15
N ILE A 25 10.50 1.90 -8.93
CA ILE A 25 9.63 2.34 -7.84
C ILE A 25 10.53 3.02 -6.80
N THR A 26 10.27 4.28 -6.46
CA THR A 26 11.12 5.00 -5.50
C THR A 26 10.93 4.50 -4.07
N ILE A 27 9.67 4.44 -3.61
CA ILE A 27 9.29 4.19 -2.23
C ILE A 27 8.10 3.23 -2.25
N ASN A 28 8.16 2.19 -1.41
CA ASN A 28 7.04 1.30 -1.17
C ASN A 28 6.24 1.80 0.04
N GLU A 29 4.92 1.92 -0.13
CA GLU A 29 3.95 2.16 0.94
C GLU A 29 4.34 3.28 1.93
N PRO A 30 4.51 4.53 1.46
CA PRO A 30 4.87 5.64 2.36
C PRO A 30 3.85 5.81 3.50
N PHE A 31 2.58 5.46 3.28
CA PHE A 31 1.55 5.37 4.31
C PHE A 31 1.95 4.47 5.47
N ILE A 32 2.45 3.26 5.20
CA ILE A 32 2.85 2.32 6.24
C ILE A 32 4.07 2.85 6.98
N ILE A 33 5.04 3.44 6.27
CA ILE A 33 6.21 4.07 6.91
C ILE A 33 5.76 5.14 7.92
N ALA A 34 4.86 6.05 7.50
CA ALA A 34 4.40 7.15 8.35
C ALA A 34 3.53 6.67 9.52
N VAL A 35 2.51 5.85 9.25
CA VAL A 35 1.53 5.42 10.25
C VAL A 35 2.14 4.37 11.18
N PHE A 36 2.72 3.29 10.64
CA PHE A 36 3.25 2.22 11.49
C PHE A 36 4.57 2.63 12.13
N GLY A 37 5.39 3.47 11.48
CA GLY A 37 6.69 3.89 12.01
C GLY A 37 6.63 5.05 13.00
N TYR A 38 5.65 5.96 12.86
CA TYR A 38 5.64 7.26 13.58
C TYR A 38 4.31 7.61 14.25
N GLU A 39 3.26 6.80 14.08
CA GLU A 39 2.04 6.91 14.89
C GLU A 39 1.88 5.72 15.83
N LEU A 40 1.85 4.50 15.27
CA LEU A 40 1.55 3.28 16.02
C LEU A 40 2.79 2.63 16.65
N GLY A 41 3.99 2.99 16.18
CA GLY A 41 5.25 2.40 16.66
C GLY A 41 5.45 0.91 16.34
N LEU A 42 4.71 0.37 15.37
CA LEU A 42 4.73 -1.05 14.96
C LEU A 42 5.86 -1.39 13.98
N ALA A 43 6.34 -0.41 13.23
CA ALA A 43 7.45 -0.56 12.28
C ALA A 43 8.64 0.29 12.72
N ALA A 44 9.85 -0.06 12.29
CA ALA A 44 11.01 0.79 12.53
C ALA A 44 10.76 2.22 11.98
N PRO A 45 11.14 3.29 12.70
CA PRO A 45 11.95 3.30 13.93
C PRO A 45 11.18 3.11 15.25
N GLY A 46 9.87 2.86 15.22
CA GLY A 46 9.06 2.56 16.39
C GLY A 46 8.76 3.79 17.25
N ARG A 47 8.33 4.90 16.65
CA ARG A 47 8.02 6.17 17.34
C ARG A 47 6.53 6.38 17.50
N CYS A 48 6.11 6.85 18.68
CA CYS A 48 4.70 7.13 19.00
C CYS A 48 4.55 7.96 20.29
N SER A 49 3.39 8.60 20.47
CA SER A 49 3.03 9.34 21.69
C SER A 49 2.52 8.45 22.82
N LEU A 50 1.72 7.44 22.48
CA LEU A 50 1.08 6.55 23.45
C LEU A 50 1.70 5.15 23.35
N PRO A 51 2.05 4.52 24.48
CA PRO A 51 2.59 3.16 24.46
C PRO A 51 1.55 2.18 23.88
N GLY A 52 1.93 1.47 22.82
CA GLY A 52 1.13 0.40 22.21
C GLY A 52 1.89 -0.94 22.20
N PRO A 53 1.23 -2.08 21.93
CA PRO A 53 1.96 -3.32 21.68
C PRO A 53 2.91 -3.15 20.47
N PRO A 54 4.18 -3.60 20.51
CA PRO A 54 4.78 -4.51 21.47
C PRO A 54 5.47 -3.87 22.69
N GLY A 55 5.41 -2.54 22.87
CA GLY A 55 6.02 -1.86 24.02
C GLY A 55 6.00 -0.32 23.89
N PRO A 56 6.42 0.42 24.93
CA PRO A 56 6.47 1.88 24.86
C PRO A 56 7.47 2.34 23.79
N CYS A 57 7.06 3.29 22.95
CA CYS A 57 7.98 3.92 22.01
C CYS A 57 9.02 4.75 22.80
N PRO A 58 10.31 4.71 22.42
CA PRO A 58 11.36 5.44 23.12
C PRO A 58 11.23 6.97 22.98
N ALA A 59 10.58 7.42 21.91
CA ALA A 59 10.28 8.81 21.61
C ALA A 59 9.21 8.86 20.51
N GLY A 60 8.63 10.04 20.27
CA GLY A 60 7.74 10.25 19.14
C GLY A 60 6.66 11.28 19.43
N ASN A 61 5.96 11.68 18.37
CA ASN A 61 4.73 12.45 18.48
C ASN A 61 3.77 12.03 17.37
N SER A 62 2.83 11.13 17.70
CA SER A 62 1.80 10.59 16.80
C SER A 62 0.89 11.68 16.22
N SER A 63 0.89 12.88 16.80
CA SER A 63 0.13 14.03 16.31
C SER A 63 0.76 14.72 15.10
N THR A 64 2.10 14.69 14.99
CA THR A 64 2.85 15.53 14.04
C THR A 64 3.80 14.73 13.16
N GLU A 65 4.48 13.73 13.71
CA GLU A 65 5.53 13.00 13.00
C GLU A 65 5.03 12.26 11.74
N PRO A 66 3.86 11.60 11.72
CA PRO A 66 3.35 11.00 10.50
C PRO A 66 3.24 12.01 9.34
N TYR A 67 2.81 13.25 9.63
CA TYR A 67 2.68 14.31 8.63
C TYR A 67 4.02 14.86 8.14
N ILE A 68 4.97 15.05 9.04
CA ILE A 68 6.34 15.48 8.72
C ILE A 68 7.03 14.41 7.84
N VAL A 69 6.89 13.14 8.21
CA VAL A 69 7.49 12.01 7.50
C VAL A 69 6.88 11.86 6.11
N SER A 70 5.55 11.83 5.98
CA SER A 70 4.90 11.74 4.67
C SER A 70 5.29 12.89 3.74
N HIS A 71 5.43 14.10 4.26
CA HIS A 71 5.87 15.25 3.48
C HIS A 71 7.28 15.07 2.94
N ASN A 72 8.23 14.66 3.79
CA ASN A 72 9.60 14.40 3.37
C ASN A 72 9.70 13.22 2.40
N LEU A 73 8.89 12.17 2.56
CA LEU A 73 8.83 11.04 1.62
C LEU A 73 8.34 11.49 0.24
N LEU A 74 7.33 12.36 0.17
CA LEU A 74 6.85 12.95 -1.09
C LEU A 74 7.93 13.82 -1.78
N LEU A 75 8.63 14.65 -1.01
CA LEU A 75 9.73 15.48 -1.54
C LEU A 75 10.92 14.64 -2.01
N ALA A 76 11.29 13.59 -1.27
CA ALA A 76 12.34 12.65 -1.64
C ALA A 76 11.98 11.88 -2.93
N HIS A 77 10.76 11.35 -3.00
CA HIS A 77 10.21 10.73 -4.21
C HIS A 77 10.29 11.68 -5.42
N ALA A 78 9.72 12.88 -5.30
CA ALA A 78 9.65 13.82 -6.40
C ALA A 78 11.04 14.33 -6.84
N THR A 79 11.97 14.45 -5.89
CA THR A 79 13.38 14.78 -6.18
C THR A 79 14.07 13.68 -6.99
N ALA A 80 13.91 12.41 -6.59
CA ALA A 80 14.45 11.27 -7.32
C ALA A 80 13.83 11.13 -8.73
N VAL A 81 12.52 11.35 -8.85
CA VAL A 81 11.83 11.34 -10.14
C VAL A 81 12.33 12.45 -11.05
N ARG A 82 12.45 13.69 -10.54
CA ARG A 82 12.99 14.81 -11.31
C ARG A 82 14.40 14.51 -11.80
N LEU A 83 15.25 13.92 -10.96
CA LEU A 83 16.59 13.49 -11.33
C LEU A 83 16.54 12.45 -12.46
N TYR A 84 15.74 11.39 -12.31
CA TYR A 84 15.59 10.34 -13.31
C TYR A 84 15.13 10.91 -14.66
N LYS A 85 14.04 11.69 -14.66
CA LYS A 85 13.47 12.29 -15.87
C LYS A 85 14.45 13.22 -16.58
N LYS A 86 15.24 14.00 -15.84
CA LYS A 86 16.17 14.97 -16.43
C LYS A 86 17.47 14.37 -16.95
N LYS A 87 17.99 13.31 -16.32
CA LYS A 87 19.36 12.83 -16.57
C LYS A 87 19.41 11.43 -17.16
N PHE A 88 18.41 10.59 -16.92
CA PHE A 88 18.49 9.16 -17.19
C PHE A 88 17.38 8.67 -18.13
N GLN A 89 16.16 9.18 -18.02
CA GLN A 89 15.00 8.63 -18.72
C GLN A 89 15.14 8.64 -20.25
N GLU A 90 15.65 9.73 -20.83
CA GLU A 90 15.85 9.82 -22.28
C GLU A 90 16.87 8.79 -22.80
N ILE A 91 17.91 8.52 -22.01
CA ILE A 91 19.00 7.60 -22.37
C ILE A 91 18.61 6.14 -22.10
N GLN A 92 17.93 5.88 -20.99
CA GLN A 92 17.63 4.53 -20.50
C GLN A 92 16.25 4.01 -20.95
N GLY A 93 15.35 4.90 -21.40
CA GLY A 93 14.03 4.53 -21.90
C GLY A 93 13.06 3.93 -20.86
N GLY A 94 13.41 3.96 -19.56
CA GLY A 94 12.58 3.41 -18.50
C GLY A 94 11.51 4.36 -17.96
N GLN A 95 10.70 3.85 -17.04
CA GLN A 95 9.62 4.56 -16.35
C GLN A 95 9.89 4.57 -14.85
N ILE A 96 9.41 5.60 -14.16
CA ILE A 96 9.55 5.73 -12.70
C ILE A 96 8.22 6.08 -12.04
N GLY A 97 7.96 5.49 -10.88
CA GLY A 97 6.74 5.69 -10.11
C GLY A 97 6.95 5.48 -8.61
N ILE A 98 5.84 5.38 -7.90
CA ILE A 98 5.76 5.10 -6.47
C ILE A 98 4.72 3.99 -6.24
N SER A 99 4.95 3.14 -5.23
CA SER A 99 3.99 2.11 -4.84
C SER A 99 3.24 2.56 -3.60
N LEU A 100 1.91 2.58 -3.68
CA LEU A 100 1.02 3.02 -2.62
C LEU A 100 0.17 1.86 -2.14
N VAL A 101 0.10 1.65 -0.83
CA VAL A 101 -0.95 0.80 -0.26
C VAL A 101 -2.28 1.54 -0.34
N GLY A 102 -3.25 0.88 -0.96
CA GLY A 102 -4.58 1.44 -1.16
C GLY A 102 -5.64 0.49 -0.63
N GLN A 103 -6.57 1.04 0.14
CA GLN A 103 -7.81 0.36 0.51
C GLN A 103 -8.99 1.05 -0.14
N TYR A 104 -10.05 0.29 -0.43
CA TYR A 104 -11.37 0.88 -0.63
C TYR A 104 -12.20 0.78 0.64
N PHE A 105 -12.98 1.82 0.91
CA PHE A 105 -13.86 1.89 2.07
C PHE A 105 -15.32 1.82 1.63
N GLU A 106 -16.07 0.89 2.22
CA GLU A 106 -17.53 0.85 2.08
C GLU A 106 -18.17 1.70 3.20
N PRO A 107 -19.29 2.39 2.96
CA PRO A 107 -19.94 3.13 4.03
C PRO A 107 -20.57 2.14 5.03
N TYR A 108 -20.43 2.43 6.33
CA TYR A 108 -21.00 1.56 7.37
C TYR A 108 -22.53 1.50 7.28
N SER A 109 -23.20 2.58 6.89
CA SER A 109 -24.65 2.64 6.61
C SER A 109 -24.95 3.41 5.31
N ALA A 110 -26.23 3.57 4.97
CA ALA A 110 -26.65 4.35 3.80
C ALA A 110 -26.66 5.88 4.05
N SER A 111 -26.36 6.31 5.28
CA SER A 111 -26.43 7.71 5.69
C SER A 111 -25.42 8.59 4.96
N SER A 112 -25.71 9.89 4.89
CA SER A 112 -24.81 10.89 4.31
C SER A 112 -23.48 10.97 5.05
N GLU A 113 -23.52 10.77 6.37
CA GLU A 113 -22.36 10.90 7.25
C GLU A 113 -21.36 9.77 7.00
N ASP A 114 -21.83 8.52 6.89
CA ASP A 114 -20.97 7.37 6.61
C ASP A 114 -20.42 7.41 5.17
N LYS A 115 -21.16 7.97 4.21
CA LYS A 115 -20.63 8.25 2.87
C LYS A 115 -19.55 9.32 2.91
N ALA A 116 -19.75 10.40 3.67
CA ALA A 116 -18.70 11.41 3.87
C ALA A 116 -17.48 10.84 4.62
N ALA A 117 -17.68 9.87 5.51
CA ALA A 117 -16.58 9.16 6.18
C ALA A 117 -15.75 8.31 5.21
N VAL A 118 -16.37 7.71 4.18
CA VAL A 118 -15.64 7.03 3.10
C VAL A 118 -14.72 8.00 2.35
N GLU A 119 -15.22 9.17 1.97
CA GLU A 119 -14.39 10.18 1.28
C GLU A 119 -13.20 10.62 2.16
N ARG A 120 -13.44 10.91 3.46
CA ARG A 120 -12.35 11.23 4.39
C ARG A 120 -11.35 10.09 4.55
N ALA A 121 -11.81 8.85 4.62
CA ALA A 121 -10.93 7.68 4.73
C ALA A 121 -10.09 7.48 3.46
N LEU A 122 -10.66 7.68 2.28
CA LEU A 122 -9.93 7.65 1.01
C LEU A 122 -8.91 8.79 0.92
N ASP A 123 -9.28 10.00 1.32
CA ASP A 123 -8.40 11.18 1.36
C ASP A 123 -7.20 10.95 2.29
N PHE A 124 -7.41 10.39 3.48
CA PHE A 124 -6.33 10.13 4.44
C PHE A 124 -5.51 8.87 4.10
N ASN A 125 -6.04 7.93 3.31
CA ASN A 125 -5.29 6.75 2.87
C ASN A 125 -4.55 6.99 1.55
N ILE A 126 -5.26 6.87 0.42
CA ILE A 126 -4.64 6.96 -0.91
C ILE A 126 -4.49 8.42 -1.37
N GLY A 127 -5.44 9.30 -1.00
CA GLY A 127 -5.46 10.71 -1.38
C GLY A 127 -4.31 11.51 -0.79
N TRP A 128 -3.81 11.11 0.37
CA TRP A 128 -2.70 11.76 1.08
C TRP A 128 -1.44 11.84 0.20
N TYR A 129 -1.27 10.86 -0.68
CA TYR A 129 -0.19 10.82 -1.66
C TYR A 129 -0.66 11.17 -3.06
N MET A 130 -1.81 10.67 -3.50
CA MET A 130 -2.29 10.89 -4.87
C MET A 130 -2.65 12.35 -5.16
N GLU A 131 -3.21 13.11 -4.22
CA GLU A 131 -3.52 14.52 -4.47
C GLU A 131 -2.28 15.39 -4.62
N PRO A 132 -1.22 15.27 -3.78
CA PRO A 132 0.05 15.94 -4.05
C PRO A 132 0.64 15.57 -5.41
N LEU A 133 0.62 14.29 -5.78
CA LEU A 133 1.18 13.81 -7.04
C LEU A 133 0.41 14.32 -8.27
N VAL A 134 -0.89 14.51 -8.18
CA VAL A 134 -1.73 14.90 -9.34
C VAL A 134 -1.99 16.41 -9.37
N TYR A 135 -2.23 17.01 -8.22
CA TYR A 135 -2.69 18.39 -8.06
C TYR A 135 -1.66 19.32 -7.42
N GLY A 136 -0.62 18.77 -6.77
CA GLY A 136 0.45 19.54 -6.14
C GLY A 136 0.14 20.01 -4.73
N ASP A 137 -0.93 19.53 -4.09
CA ASP A 137 -1.23 19.81 -2.68
C ASP A 137 -2.01 18.66 -2.04
N TYR A 138 -2.10 18.64 -0.71
CA TYR A 138 -2.86 17.64 0.03
C TYR A 138 -4.38 17.82 -0.12
N PRO A 139 -5.17 16.75 0.15
CA PRO A 139 -6.63 16.84 0.15
C PRO A 139 -7.16 17.95 1.05
N SER A 140 -8.23 18.61 0.60
CA SER A 140 -8.86 19.71 1.34
C SER A 140 -9.41 19.27 2.69
N SER A 141 -9.90 18.03 2.79
CA SER A 141 -10.35 17.41 4.04
C SER A 141 -9.21 17.31 5.05
N MET A 142 -8.02 16.85 4.62
CA MET A 142 -6.82 16.78 5.46
C MET A 142 -6.39 18.17 5.91
N ARG A 143 -6.34 19.16 5.01
CA ARG A 143 -6.00 20.55 5.36
C ARG A 143 -6.95 21.11 6.43
N CYS A 144 -8.25 20.86 6.29
CA CYS A 144 -9.28 21.33 7.23
C CYS A 144 -9.17 20.68 8.61
N LEU A 145 -8.94 19.36 8.65
CA LEU A 145 -8.98 18.57 9.88
C LEU A 145 -7.64 18.59 10.63
N VAL A 146 -6.52 18.48 9.92
CA VAL A 146 -5.17 18.39 10.49
C VAL A 146 -4.59 19.76 10.81
N LYS A 147 -4.95 20.78 10.00
CA LYS A 147 -4.54 22.19 10.17
C LYS A 147 -3.01 22.36 10.18
N ASP A 148 -2.48 23.09 11.14
CA ASP A 148 -1.06 23.48 11.22
C ASP A 148 -0.09 22.30 11.37
N ARG A 149 -0.60 21.12 11.76
CA ARG A 149 0.21 19.90 11.83
C ARG A 149 0.53 19.32 10.45
N LEU A 150 -0.23 19.68 9.41
CA LEU A 150 0.01 19.24 8.04
C LEU A 150 0.96 20.22 7.32
N PRO A 151 2.19 19.83 6.96
CA PRO A 151 3.14 20.73 6.31
C PRO A 151 2.59 21.34 5.01
N THR A 152 3.00 22.57 4.70
CA THR A 152 2.58 23.26 3.47
C THR A 152 3.70 23.21 2.44
N PHE A 153 3.39 22.75 1.22
CA PHE A 153 4.32 22.82 0.11
C PHE A 153 4.53 24.28 -0.32
N THR A 154 5.79 24.69 -0.39
CA THR A 154 6.22 25.91 -1.10
C THR A 154 5.87 25.82 -2.58
N LYS A 155 5.89 26.95 -3.30
CA LYS A 155 5.56 26.97 -4.74
C LYS A 155 6.48 26.05 -5.54
N GLU A 156 7.76 26.01 -5.18
CA GLU A 156 8.78 25.19 -5.79
C GLU A 156 8.50 23.70 -5.55
N GLU A 157 8.12 23.33 -4.33
CA GLU A 157 7.77 21.95 -3.98
C GLU A 157 6.46 21.49 -4.63
N LYS A 158 5.45 22.36 -4.73
CA LYS A 158 4.21 22.06 -5.48
C LYS A 158 4.53 21.69 -6.93
N ASN A 159 5.41 22.46 -7.56
CA ASN A 159 5.86 22.21 -8.93
C ASN A 159 6.74 20.96 -9.04
N LEU A 160 7.48 20.62 -7.98
CA LEU A 160 8.33 19.43 -7.93
C LEU A 160 7.48 18.15 -7.82
N VAL A 161 6.50 18.12 -6.92
CA VAL A 161 5.69 16.93 -6.61
C VAL A 161 4.61 16.69 -7.65
N LYS A 162 3.99 17.74 -8.20
CA LYS A 162 2.94 17.59 -9.21
C LYS A 162 3.48 16.92 -10.48
N GLY A 163 2.87 15.82 -10.88
CA GLY A 163 3.24 15.04 -12.07
C GLY A 163 4.51 14.20 -11.91
N SER A 164 4.99 14.01 -10.67
CA SER A 164 6.22 13.27 -10.39
C SER A 164 6.08 11.74 -10.50
N PHE A 165 5.39 11.23 -11.53
CA PHE A 165 5.30 9.79 -11.80
C PHE A 165 5.01 9.52 -13.28
N ASP A 166 5.40 8.34 -13.76
CA ASP A 166 5.00 7.77 -15.06
C ASP A 166 3.96 6.65 -14.89
N PHE A 167 3.89 6.07 -13.69
CA PHE A 167 2.91 5.08 -13.26
C PHE A 167 2.73 5.12 -11.74
N ILE A 168 1.64 4.54 -11.26
CA ILE A 168 1.36 4.31 -9.84
C ILE A 168 1.32 2.80 -9.58
N GLY A 169 2.11 2.34 -8.61
CA GLY A 169 1.97 1.02 -8.02
C GLY A 169 0.83 1.02 -6.99
N ILE A 170 -0.02 0.01 -7.02
CA ILE A 170 -1.06 -0.21 -6.01
C ILE A 170 -0.81 -1.54 -5.32
N ASN A 171 -0.59 -1.46 -4.01
CA ASN A 171 -0.58 -2.60 -3.12
C ASN A 171 -1.99 -2.75 -2.52
N TYR A 172 -2.65 -3.88 -2.78
CA TYR A 172 -4.02 -4.11 -2.33
C TYR A 172 -4.17 -5.48 -1.69
N TYR A 173 -4.73 -5.50 -0.48
CA TYR A 173 -4.99 -6.73 0.28
C TYR A 173 -6.43 -6.85 0.78
N THR A 174 -7.07 -5.75 1.15
CA THR A 174 -8.34 -5.78 1.87
C THR A 174 -9.10 -4.46 1.77
N SER A 175 -10.39 -4.49 2.11
CA SER A 175 -11.22 -3.31 2.34
C SER A 175 -11.69 -3.20 3.78
N ARG A 176 -12.30 -2.06 4.11
CA ARG A 176 -12.91 -1.76 5.41
C ARG A 176 -14.25 -1.06 5.24
N TYR A 177 -15.06 -1.06 6.28
CA TYR A 177 -16.16 -0.11 6.44
C TYR A 177 -15.65 1.17 7.10
N ALA A 178 -16.18 2.31 6.68
CA ALA A 178 -16.00 3.60 7.34
C ALA A 178 -17.32 4.04 7.98
N LYS A 179 -17.29 4.29 9.29
CA LYS A 179 -18.41 4.85 10.06
C LYS A 179 -18.03 6.25 10.52
N SER A 180 -18.87 7.25 10.29
CA SER A 180 -18.57 8.61 10.75
C SER A 180 -18.50 8.67 12.27
N LEU A 181 -17.54 9.43 12.77
CA LEU A 181 -17.46 9.81 14.17
C LEU A 181 -17.69 11.33 14.29
N PRO A 182 -18.36 11.79 15.36
CA PRO A 182 -18.38 13.22 15.68
C PRO A 182 -16.97 13.68 16.05
N ALA A 183 -16.70 14.98 15.89
CA ALA A 183 -15.48 15.57 16.44
C ALA A 183 -15.53 15.48 17.97
N ASP A 184 -14.46 14.97 18.57
CA ASP A 184 -14.29 14.90 20.02
C ASP A 184 -13.08 15.72 20.43
N SER A 185 -13.29 16.76 21.23
CA SER A 185 -12.21 17.62 21.75
C SER A 185 -11.31 16.92 22.77
N HIS A 186 -11.70 15.75 23.27
CA HIS A 186 -10.95 14.97 24.25
C HIS A 186 -10.18 13.81 23.62
N ALA A 187 -10.42 13.52 22.34
CA ALA A 187 -9.67 12.48 21.63
C ALA A 187 -8.19 12.88 21.53
N PRO A 188 -7.25 11.93 21.74
CA PRO A 188 -5.85 12.18 21.50
C PRO A 188 -5.63 12.69 20.07
N HIS A 189 -4.83 13.75 19.93
CA HIS A 189 -4.42 14.24 18.63
C HIS A 189 -3.41 13.25 18.03
N GLU A 190 -3.90 12.33 17.21
CA GLU A 190 -3.10 11.35 16.46
C GLU A 190 -3.71 11.13 15.08
N TYR A 191 -2.90 10.68 14.14
CA TYR A 191 -3.30 10.49 12.74
C TYR A 191 -4.63 9.69 12.61
N SER A 192 -4.78 8.59 13.36
CA SER A 192 -5.97 7.72 13.30
C SER A 192 -7.28 8.36 13.76
N ASN A 193 -7.21 9.46 14.52
CA ASN A 193 -8.40 10.20 14.96
C ASN A 193 -8.74 11.37 14.04
N ASP A 194 -7.80 11.84 13.22
CA ASP A 194 -7.94 13.09 12.47
C ASP A 194 -8.97 13.03 11.34
N TYR A 195 -9.20 11.87 10.74
CA TYR A 195 -10.20 11.70 9.67
C TYR A 195 -11.63 11.49 10.18
N LEU A 196 -11.85 11.52 11.51
CA LEU A 196 -13.18 11.46 12.14
C LEU A 196 -14.05 10.30 11.64
N ALA A 197 -13.46 9.11 11.55
CA ALA A 197 -14.18 7.89 11.19
C ALA A 197 -13.66 6.70 11.97
N ASN A 198 -14.53 5.74 12.25
CA ASN A 198 -14.14 4.42 12.71
C ASN A 198 -13.98 3.51 11.49
N ILE A 199 -12.76 2.99 11.30
CA ILE A 199 -12.42 2.06 10.22
C ILE A 199 -12.48 0.63 10.77
N THR A 200 -13.40 -0.18 10.26
CA THR A 200 -13.65 -1.53 10.80
C THR A 200 -13.85 -2.55 9.70
N ALA A 201 -13.42 -3.79 9.96
CA ALA A 201 -13.74 -4.92 9.08
C ALA A 201 -15.17 -5.46 9.33
N TRP A 202 -15.87 -5.01 10.38
CA TRP A 202 -17.11 -5.61 10.86
C TRP A 202 -18.28 -4.66 10.78
N LYS A 203 -19.43 -5.16 10.32
CA LYS A 203 -20.71 -4.45 10.31
C LYS A 203 -21.79 -5.36 10.87
N ASN A 204 -22.39 -4.96 11.99
CA ASN A 204 -23.43 -5.73 12.68
C ASN A 204 -23.04 -7.20 12.95
N GLY A 205 -21.79 -7.43 13.38
CA GLY A 205 -21.26 -8.77 13.64
C GLY A 205 -20.82 -9.58 12.41
N VAL A 206 -20.99 -9.04 11.19
CA VAL A 206 -20.58 -9.70 9.94
C VAL A 206 -19.32 -9.03 9.39
N PRO A 207 -18.25 -9.78 9.08
CA PRO A 207 -17.06 -9.21 8.48
C PRO A 207 -17.30 -8.84 7.01
N ILE A 208 -16.54 -7.87 6.50
CA ILE A 208 -16.65 -7.39 5.10
C ILE A 208 -16.37 -8.49 4.08
N GLY A 209 -15.56 -9.48 4.46
CA GLY A 209 -15.27 -10.68 3.69
C GLY A 209 -14.65 -11.77 4.56
N PRO A 210 -14.40 -12.97 4.01
CA PRO A 210 -13.74 -14.05 4.72
C PRO A 210 -12.37 -13.61 5.26
N LYS A 211 -12.06 -13.95 6.50
CA LYS A 211 -10.78 -13.63 7.14
C LYS A 211 -9.68 -14.58 6.68
N ALA A 212 -8.49 -14.05 6.36
CA ALA A 212 -7.33 -14.87 6.02
C ALA A 212 -6.84 -15.68 7.23
N ALA A 213 -6.38 -16.90 7.01
CA ALA A 213 -5.93 -17.79 8.08
C ALA A 213 -4.68 -17.23 8.77
N GLY A 214 -4.68 -17.18 10.10
CA GLY A 214 -3.54 -16.71 10.89
C GLY A 214 -3.35 -15.19 10.97
N ASN A 215 -4.07 -14.40 10.18
CA ASN A 215 -3.91 -12.96 10.11
C ASN A 215 -5.15 -12.22 10.66
N SER A 216 -4.96 -11.26 11.56
CA SER A 216 -6.07 -10.51 12.19
C SER A 216 -6.63 -9.40 11.29
N TYR A 217 -5.87 -8.99 10.27
CA TYR A 217 -6.11 -7.79 9.48
C TYR A 217 -6.77 -8.09 8.12
N ILE A 218 -6.32 -9.11 7.39
CA ILE A 218 -6.72 -9.32 5.99
C ILE A 218 -8.09 -10.01 5.91
N HIS A 219 -9.02 -9.32 5.25
CA HIS A 219 -10.34 -9.83 4.89
C HIS A 219 -10.46 -9.82 3.36
N ILE A 220 -10.75 -10.98 2.78
CA ILE A 220 -10.75 -11.18 1.33
C ILE A 220 -11.93 -10.41 0.72
N TYR A 221 -11.65 -9.30 0.03
CA TYR A 221 -12.67 -8.45 -0.59
C TYR A 221 -12.27 -7.94 -1.98
N PRO A 222 -12.29 -8.78 -3.03
CA PRO A 222 -11.84 -8.38 -4.38
C PRO A 222 -12.62 -7.21 -4.97
N LYS A 223 -13.91 -7.08 -4.65
CA LYS A 223 -14.75 -5.96 -5.10
C LYS A 223 -14.18 -4.60 -4.71
N GLY A 224 -13.49 -4.51 -3.56
CA GLY A 224 -12.82 -3.29 -3.13
C GLY A 224 -11.70 -2.87 -4.07
N LEU A 225 -10.92 -3.81 -4.62
CA LEU A 225 -9.89 -3.50 -5.61
C LEU A 225 -10.51 -2.91 -6.88
N GLN A 226 -11.61 -3.49 -7.37
CA GLN A 226 -12.31 -2.94 -8.55
C GLN A 226 -12.73 -1.49 -8.31
N LYS A 227 -13.34 -1.23 -7.15
CA LYS A 227 -13.81 0.10 -6.78
C LYS A 227 -12.67 1.10 -6.59
N LEU A 228 -11.58 0.68 -5.96
CA LEU A 228 -10.37 1.51 -5.82
C LEU A 228 -9.81 1.87 -7.19
N LEU A 229 -9.68 0.90 -8.10
CA LEU A 229 -9.19 1.13 -9.46
C LEU A 229 -10.08 2.10 -10.25
N GLN A 230 -11.41 1.96 -10.13
CA GLN A 230 -12.37 2.89 -10.73
C GLN A 230 -12.30 4.29 -10.10
N PHE A 231 -12.15 4.38 -8.77
CA PHE A 231 -11.94 5.64 -8.06
C PHE A 231 -10.66 6.33 -8.54
N MET A 232 -9.54 5.61 -8.62
CA MET A 232 -8.26 6.13 -9.13
C MET A 232 -8.41 6.66 -10.57
N LYS A 233 -9.16 5.94 -11.42
CA LYS A 233 -9.44 6.39 -12.78
C LYS A 233 -10.18 7.73 -12.81
N LEU A 234 -11.27 7.83 -12.03
CA LEU A 234 -12.16 8.98 -12.03
C LEU A 234 -11.56 10.21 -11.34
N LYS A 235 -10.91 10.01 -10.19
CA LYS A 235 -10.42 11.08 -9.31
C LYS A 235 -9.03 11.59 -9.72
N TYR A 236 -8.19 10.77 -10.34
CA TYR A 236 -6.76 11.07 -10.51
C TYR A 236 -6.27 11.01 -11.96
N GLN A 237 -7.12 11.42 -12.91
CA GLN A 237 -6.75 11.56 -14.33
C GLN A 237 -6.33 10.24 -14.99
N SER A 238 -6.91 9.11 -14.58
CA SER A 238 -6.68 7.79 -15.18
C SER A 238 -5.19 7.40 -15.32
N PRO A 239 -4.44 7.34 -14.19
CA PRO A 239 -3.01 7.06 -14.23
C PRO A 239 -2.75 5.65 -14.76
N LYS A 240 -1.55 5.42 -15.30
CA LYS A 240 -1.06 4.06 -15.57
C LYS A 240 -0.83 3.35 -14.24
N ILE A 241 -1.42 2.17 -14.06
CA ILE A 241 -1.40 1.44 -12.79
C ILE A 241 -0.71 0.08 -12.97
N TYR A 242 0.13 -0.29 -12.02
CA TYR A 242 0.55 -1.67 -11.80
C TYR A 242 0.02 -2.12 -10.43
N ILE A 243 -0.54 -3.32 -10.34
CA ILE A 243 -0.80 -3.93 -9.03
C ILE A 243 0.54 -4.48 -8.56
N THR A 244 1.23 -3.73 -7.70
CA THR A 244 2.60 -4.01 -7.26
C THR A 244 2.66 -5.02 -6.13
N GLU A 245 1.57 -5.13 -5.36
CA GLU A 245 1.38 -6.22 -4.41
C GLU A 245 -0.10 -6.60 -4.31
N ASN A 246 -0.35 -7.90 -4.30
CA ASN A 246 -1.61 -8.50 -3.87
C ASN A 246 -1.32 -9.92 -3.40
N GLY A 247 -1.86 -10.29 -2.24
CA GLY A 247 -1.52 -11.57 -1.63
C GLY A 247 -2.53 -12.01 -0.59
N ILE A 248 -2.36 -13.24 -0.12
CA ILE A 248 -3.06 -13.75 1.05
C ILE A 248 -2.11 -14.58 1.91
N PRO A 249 -2.09 -14.37 3.23
CA PRO A 249 -1.26 -15.16 4.11
C PRO A 249 -1.94 -16.47 4.53
N GLU A 250 -1.09 -17.38 5.00
CA GLU A 250 -1.47 -18.49 5.87
C GLU A 250 -0.58 -18.51 7.13
N LYS A 251 -1.11 -19.05 8.23
CA LYS A 251 -0.32 -19.24 9.45
C LYS A 251 0.75 -20.30 9.23
N ARG A 252 2.00 -20.02 9.59
CA ARG A 252 3.04 -21.04 9.66
C ARG A 252 2.62 -22.13 10.64
N ASN A 253 2.65 -23.37 10.17
CA ASN A 253 2.40 -24.56 10.97
C ASN A 253 3.46 -25.61 10.67
N ASP A 254 4.45 -25.73 11.56
CA ASP A 254 5.58 -26.65 11.39
C ASP A 254 5.22 -28.12 11.72
N ASN A 255 3.97 -28.39 12.11
CA ASN A 255 3.46 -29.76 12.32
C ASN A 255 2.89 -30.38 11.04
N LEU A 256 2.68 -29.59 9.97
CA LEU A 256 2.23 -30.11 8.69
C LEU A 256 3.34 -30.92 8.02
N THR A 257 2.97 -31.99 7.32
CA THR A 257 3.88 -32.62 6.36
C THR A 257 4.17 -31.64 5.23
N LEU A 258 5.30 -31.81 4.54
CA LEU A 258 5.62 -30.98 3.37
C LEU A 258 4.49 -31.02 2.34
N LYS A 259 3.90 -32.19 2.08
CA LYS A 259 2.80 -32.32 1.13
C LYS A 259 1.62 -31.41 1.49
N GLU A 260 1.19 -31.42 2.75
CA GLU A 260 0.10 -30.56 3.23
C GLU A 260 0.46 -29.08 3.20
N ALA A 261 1.71 -28.73 3.54
CA ALA A 261 2.17 -27.33 3.52
C ALA A 261 2.26 -26.73 2.10
N LEU A 262 2.35 -27.56 1.05
CA LEU A 262 2.34 -27.12 -0.34
C LEU A 262 0.91 -26.98 -0.92
N GLU A 263 -0.11 -27.51 -0.24
CA GLU A 263 -1.51 -27.45 -0.65
C GLU A 263 -2.17 -26.12 -0.21
N ASP A 264 -2.18 -25.14 -1.12
CA ASP A 264 -2.65 -23.79 -0.84
C ASP A 264 -3.77 -23.29 -1.79
N PRO A 265 -4.89 -24.01 -1.91
CA PRO A 265 -5.97 -23.65 -2.85
C PRO A 265 -6.61 -22.27 -2.54
N HIS A 266 -6.55 -21.84 -1.28
CA HIS A 266 -7.01 -20.51 -0.86
C HIS A 266 -6.25 -19.38 -1.58
N ARG A 267 -4.95 -19.58 -1.83
CA ARG A 267 -4.08 -18.64 -2.53
C ARG A 267 -4.42 -18.55 -4.01
N ILE A 268 -4.61 -19.70 -4.68
CA ILE A 268 -5.08 -19.77 -6.06
C ILE A 268 -6.42 -19.03 -6.21
N ASN A 269 -7.40 -19.33 -5.35
CA ASN A 269 -8.70 -18.68 -5.39
C ASN A 269 -8.60 -17.16 -5.12
N ASN A 270 -7.69 -16.71 -4.24
CA ASN A 270 -7.46 -15.30 -4.01
C ASN A 270 -6.92 -14.59 -5.27
N ILE A 271 -5.89 -15.17 -5.91
CA ILE A 271 -5.29 -14.64 -7.14
C ILE A 271 -6.35 -14.55 -8.25
N LEU A 272 -7.05 -15.65 -8.52
CA LEU A 272 -8.09 -15.73 -9.54
C LEU A 272 -9.16 -14.65 -9.38
N ARG A 273 -9.69 -14.49 -8.16
CA ARG A 273 -10.75 -13.50 -7.90
C ARG A 273 -10.26 -12.06 -8.06
N HIS A 274 -9.01 -11.77 -7.68
CA HIS A 274 -8.43 -10.44 -7.86
C HIS A 274 -8.09 -10.15 -9.33
N LEU A 275 -7.54 -11.11 -10.07
CA LEU A 275 -7.33 -10.98 -11.51
C LEU A 275 -8.63 -10.75 -12.28
N TYR A 276 -9.71 -11.45 -11.90
CA TYR A 276 -11.03 -11.25 -12.50
C TYR A 276 -11.56 -9.82 -12.33
N VAL A 277 -11.46 -9.25 -11.13
CA VAL A 277 -11.92 -7.87 -10.90
C VAL A 277 -11.00 -6.82 -11.52
N ILE A 278 -9.70 -7.10 -11.64
CA ILE A 278 -8.75 -6.26 -12.39
C ILE A 278 -9.15 -6.25 -13.86
N HIS A 279 -9.42 -7.43 -14.45
CA HIS A 279 -9.91 -7.55 -15.82
C HIS A 279 -11.20 -6.75 -16.03
N ASN A 280 -12.17 -6.87 -15.12
CA ASN A 280 -13.40 -6.06 -15.18
C ASN A 280 -13.14 -4.55 -15.07
N ALA A 281 -12.19 -4.12 -14.25
CA ALA A 281 -11.78 -2.72 -14.18
C ALA A 281 -11.15 -2.24 -15.50
N MET A 282 -10.29 -3.06 -16.11
CA MET A 282 -9.68 -2.79 -17.42
C MET A 282 -10.73 -2.70 -18.53
N SER A 283 -11.72 -3.60 -18.56
CA SER A 283 -12.85 -3.56 -19.49
C SER A 283 -13.71 -2.29 -19.32
N ASN A 284 -13.67 -1.67 -18.13
CA ASN A 284 -14.28 -0.37 -17.86
C ASN A 284 -13.30 0.82 -18.06
N GLY A 285 -12.19 0.60 -18.75
CA GLY A 285 -11.23 1.64 -19.15
C GLY A 285 -10.23 2.06 -18.08
N VAL A 286 -10.02 1.28 -17.00
CA VAL A 286 -8.91 1.53 -16.07
C VAL A 286 -7.59 1.10 -16.74
N ASN A 287 -6.57 1.96 -16.67
CA ASN A 287 -5.26 1.75 -17.30
C ASN A 287 -4.32 0.87 -16.44
N VAL A 288 -4.73 -0.38 -16.17
CA VAL A 288 -3.84 -1.37 -15.51
C VAL A 288 -2.90 -2.00 -16.53
N ARG A 289 -1.64 -2.20 -16.15
CA ARG A 289 -0.56 -2.71 -17.03
C ARG A 289 0.21 -3.91 -16.49
N GLY A 290 -0.03 -4.31 -15.24
CA GLY A 290 0.55 -5.54 -14.72
C GLY A 290 0.05 -5.88 -13.31
N TYR A 291 0.37 -7.10 -12.90
CA TYR A 291 0.02 -7.69 -11.62
C TYR A 291 1.21 -8.44 -11.07
N PHE A 292 1.59 -8.11 -9.83
CA PHE A 292 2.67 -8.73 -9.07
C PHE A 292 2.08 -9.32 -7.79
N TYR A 293 2.30 -10.62 -7.60
CA TYR A 293 1.80 -11.32 -6.42
C TYR A 293 2.79 -11.17 -5.25
N TRP A 294 2.26 -10.80 -4.07
CA TRP A 294 3.00 -10.82 -2.81
C TRP A 294 2.76 -12.18 -2.12
N THR A 295 3.73 -13.09 -2.05
CA THR A 295 5.15 -12.96 -2.39
C THR A 295 5.64 -14.08 -3.29
N LEU A 296 6.84 -13.91 -3.84
CA LEU A 296 7.54 -15.00 -4.52
C LEU A 296 7.89 -16.13 -3.53
N PHE A 297 8.44 -15.81 -2.37
CA PHE A 297 8.90 -16.76 -1.35
C PHE A 297 8.25 -16.48 0.00
N ASP A 298 8.04 -17.52 0.82
CA ASP A 298 7.81 -17.27 2.25
C ASP A 298 9.02 -16.51 2.83
N ASP A 299 8.77 -15.39 3.50
CA ASP A 299 9.81 -14.46 3.94
C ASP A 299 9.57 -13.96 5.37
N PHE A 300 10.29 -12.91 5.75
CA PHE A 300 10.16 -12.26 7.04
C PHE A 300 9.06 -11.18 6.95
N GLU A 301 7.89 -11.47 7.50
CA GLU A 301 6.73 -10.58 7.46
C GLU A 301 6.79 -9.57 8.61
N TRP A 302 7.79 -8.68 8.56
CA TRP A 302 7.91 -7.54 9.47
C TRP A 302 7.73 -7.93 10.95
N GLY A 303 6.77 -7.31 11.65
CA GLY A 303 6.48 -7.59 13.06
C GLY A 303 5.96 -9.01 13.34
N ASP A 304 5.44 -9.72 12.33
CA ASP A 304 5.00 -11.12 12.46
C ASP A 304 6.18 -12.11 12.30
N GLY A 305 7.33 -11.65 11.82
CA GLY A 305 8.50 -12.48 11.53
C GLY A 305 8.17 -13.60 10.55
N TYR A 306 8.65 -14.81 10.81
CA TYR A 306 8.39 -15.97 9.95
C TYR A 306 7.10 -16.73 10.31
N ASN A 307 6.18 -16.12 11.07
CA ASN A 307 4.95 -16.80 11.51
C ASN A 307 3.84 -16.78 10.46
N MET A 308 3.98 -15.95 9.43
CA MET A 308 3.06 -15.86 8.30
C MET A 308 3.76 -16.30 7.02
N ARG A 309 3.00 -16.92 6.11
CA ARG A 309 3.50 -17.41 4.82
C ARG A 309 2.65 -16.81 3.70
N TYR A 310 3.24 -15.95 2.88
CA TYR A 310 2.59 -15.37 1.70
C TYR A 310 3.01 -16.03 0.39
N GLY A 311 4.13 -16.76 0.41
CA GLY A 311 4.88 -17.14 -0.78
C GLY A 311 4.15 -18.12 -1.68
N LEU A 312 4.31 -17.92 -2.99
CA LEU A 312 4.07 -18.96 -4.00
C LEU A 312 5.05 -20.13 -3.81
N TYR A 313 6.25 -19.87 -3.31
CA TYR A 313 7.24 -20.87 -2.97
C TYR A 313 7.37 -20.99 -1.45
N TYR A 314 7.22 -22.22 -0.97
CA TYR A 314 7.53 -22.59 0.40
C TYR A 314 9.03 -22.47 0.64
N ILE A 315 9.40 -21.86 1.76
CA ILE A 315 10.78 -21.87 2.27
C ILE A 315 10.89 -22.86 3.42
N ASP A 316 11.74 -23.86 3.23
CA ASP A 316 12.16 -24.75 4.30
C ASP A 316 13.28 -24.11 5.11
N PHE A 317 12.93 -23.47 6.22
CA PHE A 317 13.88 -22.84 7.13
C PHE A 317 14.81 -23.83 7.84
N LYS A 318 14.52 -25.14 7.81
CA LYS A 318 15.32 -26.19 8.44
C LYS A 318 16.27 -26.87 7.43
N ASP A 319 15.92 -26.87 6.15
CA ASP A 319 16.74 -27.44 5.06
C ASP A 319 17.38 -26.32 4.20
N ASN A 320 18.33 -25.58 4.79
CA ASN A 320 19.12 -24.54 4.10
C ASN A 320 18.29 -23.57 3.24
N PHE A 321 17.12 -23.15 3.74
CA PHE A 321 16.19 -22.28 3.04
C PHE A 321 15.78 -22.82 1.67
N LYS A 322 15.58 -24.13 1.51
CA LYS A 322 15.18 -24.71 0.22
C LYS A 322 13.87 -24.10 -0.28
N ARG A 323 13.83 -23.77 -1.58
CA ARG A 323 12.67 -23.18 -2.28
C ARG A 323 11.87 -24.30 -2.92
N ILE A 324 10.61 -24.45 -2.55
CA ILE A 324 9.75 -25.53 -3.04
C ILE A 324 8.45 -24.90 -3.57
N PRO A 325 8.10 -25.08 -4.86
CA PRO A 325 6.88 -24.48 -5.40
C PRO A 325 5.65 -25.07 -4.71
N LYS A 326 4.77 -24.20 -4.18
CA LYS A 326 3.43 -24.61 -3.73
C LYS A 326 2.52 -24.86 -4.93
N HIS A 327 1.34 -25.40 -4.70
CA HIS A 327 0.36 -25.62 -5.76
C HIS A 327 -0.03 -24.30 -6.46
N SER A 328 -0.08 -23.19 -5.73
CA SER A 328 -0.28 -21.86 -6.32
C SER A 328 0.82 -21.44 -7.31
N ALA A 329 2.09 -21.77 -7.07
CA ALA A 329 3.18 -21.50 -8.02
C ALA A 329 3.00 -22.31 -9.31
N LEU A 330 2.66 -23.59 -9.18
CA LEU A 330 2.42 -24.47 -10.33
C LEU A 330 1.20 -23.99 -11.14
N TRP A 331 0.12 -23.63 -10.44
CA TRP A 331 -1.06 -23.04 -11.07
C TRP A 331 -0.74 -21.72 -11.78
N PHE A 332 0.04 -20.82 -11.16
CA PHE A 332 0.41 -19.53 -11.75
C PHE A 332 1.29 -19.73 -13.00
N ARG A 333 2.23 -20.69 -12.98
CA ARG A 333 3.00 -21.09 -14.16
C ARG A 333 2.07 -21.52 -15.29
N ASP A 334 1.13 -22.41 -15.01
CA ASP A 334 0.22 -22.95 -16.03
C ASP A 334 -0.70 -21.85 -16.56
N PHE A 335 -1.23 -20.99 -15.68
CA PHE A 335 -2.02 -19.82 -16.05
C PHE A 335 -1.28 -18.89 -17.04
N LEU A 336 0.00 -18.60 -16.78
CA LEU A 336 0.82 -17.77 -17.67
C LEU A 336 1.17 -18.47 -18.99
N ALA A 337 1.32 -19.80 -18.96
CA ALA A 337 1.60 -20.61 -20.14
C ALA A 337 0.41 -20.73 -21.12
N LEU A 338 -0.82 -20.40 -20.69
CA LEU A 338 -2.01 -20.39 -21.53
C LEU A 338 -2.02 -19.28 -22.62
N SER A 339 -0.87 -18.69 -22.92
CA SER A 339 -0.68 -17.66 -23.93
C SER A 339 -0.53 -18.24 -25.34
N CYS A 340 -1.63 -18.81 -25.87
CA CYS A 340 -2.01 -18.82 -27.28
C CYS A 340 -3.52 -19.08 -27.37
N LEU A 341 -4.32 -18.01 -27.36
CA LEU A 341 -5.58 -17.86 -28.11
C LEU A 341 -5.98 -16.37 -28.16
#